data_AF-A0A2H0MP47-F1
#
_entry.id   AF-A0A2H0MP47-F1
#
_cell.length_a   1.000
_cell.length_b   1.000
_cell.length_c   1.000
_cell.angle_alpha   90.00
_cell.angle_beta   90.00
_cell.angle_gamma   90.00
#
_symmetry.space_group_name_H-M   'P 1'
#
loop_
_entity.id
_entity.type
_entity.pdbx_description
1 polymer ?
#
loop_
_entity_poly.entity_id
_entity_poly.type
_entity_poly.pdbx_seq_one_letter_code
_entity_poly.pdbx_strand_id
1 'polypeptide(L)'
;MSHCLGAFSLNVNRGNIIGEGSKFLKPNQILTGIKFQEKIINIVLPIKVQLKVIEAPPGVKGERAQAGTKPVTLETGATINVPLFIETGDIIEVNTETGEYVRRVE
;
A
#
# COMPACT_ATOMS: atom_id res chain seq x y z
N MET A 1 -0.53 4.09 37.28
CA MET A 1 -0.25 3.40 36.00
C MET A 1 -1.24 3.92 34.97
N SER A 2 -0.99 5.12 34.43
CA SER A 2 -1.76 5.66 33.30
C SER A 2 -0.76 5.94 32.22
N HIS A 3 -0.50 4.94 31.37
CA HIS A 3 0.22 5.18 30.13
C HIS A 3 -0.77 5.92 29.22
N CYS A 4 -0.68 7.25 29.23
CA CYS A 4 -1.41 8.10 28.31
C CYS A 4 -1.12 7.63 26.87
N LEU A 5 -2.15 7.12 26.18
CA LEU A 5 -2.16 7.07 24.73
C LEU A 5 -2.27 8.52 24.23
N GLY A 6 -1.14 9.21 24.22
CA GLY A 6 -1.02 10.49 23.53
C GLY A 6 -1.13 10.22 22.04
N ALA A 7 -2.25 10.62 21.44
CA ALA A 7 -2.36 10.78 20.00
C ALA A 7 -1.33 11.85 19.58
N PHE A 8 -0.14 11.40 19.18
CA PHE A 8 0.93 12.27 18.73
C PHE A 8 0.68 12.58 17.25
N SER A 9 0.18 13.79 16.95
CA SER A 9 0.14 14.28 15.57
C SER A 9 1.57 14.51 15.09
N LEU A 10 2.08 13.55 14.35
CA LEU A 10 3.39 13.62 13.74
C LEU A 10 3.32 14.34 12.41
N ASN A 11 3.92 15.52 12.33
CA ASN A 11 4.14 16.18 11.05
C ASN A 11 5.35 15.54 10.37
N VAL A 12 5.11 14.46 9.62
CA VAL A 12 6.16 13.76 8.90
C VAL A 12 6.53 14.53 7.64
N ASN A 13 7.78 14.97 7.58
CA ASN A 13 8.37 15.55 6.39
C ASN A 13 8.54 14.44 5.33
N ARG A 14 7.77 14.52 4.24
CA ARG A 14 7.56 13.46 3.22
C ARG A 14 8.81 13.03 2.46
N GLY A 15 9.96 13.70 2.65
CA GLY A 15 11.12 13.53 1.78
C GLY A 15 12.18 12.50 2.20
N ASN A 16 12.22 12.05 3.46
CA ASN A 16 13.36 11.22 3.91
C ASN A 16 13.03 10.04 4.84
N ILE A 17 11.90 10.05 5.56
CA ILE A 17 11.59 8.98 6.55
C ILE A 17 10.46 8.04 6.12
N ILE A 18 9.63 8.47 5.15
CA ILE A 18 8.63 7.63 4.49
C ILE A 18 9.07 7.59 3.03
N GLY A 19 9.58 6.46 2.57
CA GLY A 19 9.99 6.31 1.18
C GLY A 19 8.79 6.35 0.20
N GLU A 20 8.97 5.75 -0.98
CA GLU A 20 7.90 5.63 -1.98
C GLU A 20 6.66 4.85 -1.48
N GLY A 21 6.81 4.09 -0.39
CA GLY A 21 5.73 3.40 0.32
C GLY A 21 4.61 4.31 0.85
N SER A 22 4.83 5.62 0.92
CA SER A 22 3.80 6.60 1.31
C SER A 22 2.56 6.58 0.40
N LYS A 23 2.70 6.17 -0.86
CA LYS A 23 1.61 6.06 -1.86
C LYS A 23 0.64 4.91 -1.58
N PHE A 24 1.04 3.95 -0.72
CA PHE A 24 0.30 2.73 -0.44
C PHE A 24 -0.31 2.72 0.98
N LEU A 25 -0.21 3.83 1.71
CA LEU A 25 -0.76 3.93 3.06
C LEU A 25 -2.24 4.29 3.06
N LYS A 26 -3.01 3.54 3.85
CA LYS A 26 -4.41 3.88 4.08
C LYS A 26 -4.53 5.07 5.02
N PRO A 27 -5.55 5.94 4.82
CA PRO A 27 -5.91 6.91 5.84
C PRO A 27 -6.25 6.17 7.14
N ASN A 28 -5.72 6.66 8.27
CA ASN A 28 -5.93 6.11 9.62
C ASN A 28 -5.20 4.77 9.92
N GLN A 29 -4.10 4.46 9.24
CA GLN A 29 -3.31 3.27 9.53
C GLN A 29 -2.36 3.49 10.71
N ILE A 30 -2.40 2.60 11.71
CA ILE A 30 -1.48 2.62 12.85
C ILE A 30 -0.13 2.09 12.37
N LEU A 31 0.90 2.93 12.43
CA LEU A 31 2.27 2.58 12.10
C LEU A 31 3.16 2.66 13.34
N THR A 32 4.19 1.82 13.39
CA THR A 32 5.15 1.83 14.49
C THR A 32 6.30 2.78 14.14
N GLY A 33 6.35 3.92 14.83
CA GLY A 33 7.46 4.87 14.71
C GLY A 33 8.56 4.57 15.73
N ILE A 34 9.82 4.57 15.28
CA ILE A 34 10.99 4.55 16.16
C ILE A 34 11.37 6.00 16.47
N LYS A 35 11.25 6.36 17.74
CA LYS A 35 11.64 7.67 18.27
C LYS A 35 12.98 7.56 18.99
N PHE A 36 13.91 8.46 18.67
CA PHE A 36 15.21 8.57 19.34
C PHE A 36 15.47 10.04 19.72
N GLN A 37 15.69 10.30 21.02
CA GLN A 37 16.00 11.63 21.57
C GLN A 37 15.03 12.73 21.09
N GLU A 38 13.73 12.53 21.31
CA GLU A 38 12.67 13.46 20.90
C GLU A 38 12.48 13.68 19.38
N LYS A 39 13.34 13.10 18.54
CA LYS A 39 13.19 13.09 17.08
C LYS A 39 12.75 11.72 16.59
N ILE A 40 11.99 11.70 15.51
CA ILE A 40 11.54 10.45 14.89
C ILE A 40 12.50 10.16 13.76
N ILE A 41 13.22 9.08 13.96
CA ILE A 41 14.31 8.67 13.09
C ILE A 41 13.83 7.71 12.02
N ASN A 42 12.79 6.92 12.30
CA ASN A 42 12.27 5.96 11.35
C ASN A 42 10.80 5.64 11.61
N ILE A 43 10.06 5.34 10.55
CA ILE A 43 8.69 4.83 10.62
C ILE A 43 8.72 3.46 9.99
N VAL A 44 8.42 2.43 10.78
CA VAL A 44 8.34 1.06 10.29
C VAL A 44 6.99 0.91 9.62
N LEU A 45 7.04 0.90 8.29
CA LEU A 45 5.90 0.61 7.44
C LEU A 45 5.77 -0.91 7.33
N PRO A 46 4.55 -1.46 7.35
CA PRO A 46 4.36 -2.86 7.03
C PRO A 46 4.78 -3.10 5.58
N ILE A 47 5.73 -4.01 5.36
CA ILE A 47 6.27 -4.37 4.04
C ILE A 47 5.15 -4.77 3.06
N LYS A 48 4.05 -5.32 3.60
CA LYS A 48 2.89 -5.78 2.86
C LYS A 48 1.64 -5.08 3.37
N VAL A 49 0.88 -4.49 2.46
CA VAL A 49 -0.41 -3.86 2.76
C VAL A 49 -1.50 -4.43 1.87
N GLN A 50 -2.70 -4.51 2.40
CA GLN A 50 -3.86 -4.99 1.68
C GLN A 50 -4.65 -3.80 1.16
N LEU A 51 -4.69 -3.64 -0.15
CA LEU A 51 -5.36 -2.53 -0.82
C LEU A 51 -6.46 -3.06 -1.73
N LYS A 52 -7.61 -2.40 -1.68
CA LYS A 52 -8.74 -2.72 -2.56
C LYS A 52 -8.52 -2.11 -3.93
N VAL A 53 -8.79 -2.89 -4.97
CA VAL A 53 -8.83 -2.41 -6.35
C VAL A 53 -10.13 -1.64 -6.57
N ILE A 54 -10.02 -0.35 -6.89
CA ILE A 54 -11.18 0.51 -7.17
C ILE A 54 -11.51 0.58 -8.67
N GLU A 55 -10.51 0.41 -9.53
CA GLU A 55 -10.70 0.44 -10.98
C GLU A 55 -9.78 -0.57 -11.63
N ALA A 56 -10.34 -1.41 -12.51
CA ALA A 56 -9.59 -2.37 -13.30
C ALA A 56 -10.08 -2.28 -14.75
N PRO A 57 -9.20 -1.91 -15.71
CA PRO A 57 -9.58 -1.89 -17.11
C PRO A 57 -9.97 -3.31 -17.58
N PRO A 58 -10.97 -3.44 -18.45
CA PRO A 58 -11.37 -4.73 -18.99
C PRO A 58 -10.19 -5.33 -19.76
N GLY A 59 -9.67 -6.46 -19.25
CA GLY A 59 -8.61 -7.19 -19.92
C GLY A 59 -9.13 -7.65 -21.28
N VAL A 60 -8.48 -7.23 -22.36
CA VAL A 60 -8.85 -7.66 -23.71
C VAL A 60 -8.61 -9.16 -23.77
N LYS A 61 -9.71 -9.93 -23.71
CA LYS A 61 -9.75 -11.40 -23.77
C LYS A 61 -9.50 -11.86 -25.22
N GLY A 62 -8.45 -11.35 -25.84
CA GLY A 62 -7.97 -11.81 -27.14
C GLY A 62 -7.30 -13.16 -26.94
N GLU A 63 -7.74 -14.17 -27.68
CA GLU A 63 -7.24 -15.54 -27.64
C GLU A 63 -5.71 -15.62 -27.50
N ARG A 64 -5.26 -16.00 -26.30
CA ARG A 64 -4.16 -16.93 -25.98
C ARG A 64 -3.75 -16.71 -24.53
N ALA A 65 -3.53 -17.82 -23.83
CA ALA A 65 -3.11 -17.91 -22.43
C ALA A 65 -1.70 -17.35 -22.17
N GLN A 66 -1.45 -16.10 -22.50
CA GLN A 66 -0.28 -15.37 -22.03
C GLN A 66 -0.69 -14.67 -20.74
N ALA A 67 0.00 -14.98 -19.65
CA ALA A 67 -0.13 -14.31 -18.37
C ALA A 67 0.28 -12.84 -18.53
N GLY A 68 -0.60 -12.02 -19.11
CA GLY A 68 -0.45 -10.58 -19.15
C GLY A 68 -0.66 -10.01 -17.75
N THR A 69 0.03 -8.91 -17.46
CA THR A 69 -0.35 -8.04 -16.37
C THR A 69 -1.21 -6.91 -16.92
N LYS A 70 -2.16 -6.43 -16.13
CA LYS A 70 -2.94 -5.23 -16.41
C LYS A 70 -2.67 -4.18 -15.31
N PRO A 71 -2.60 -2.89 -15.66
CA PRO A 71 -2.56 -1.84 -14.67
C PRO A 71 -3.93 -1.73 -13.99
N VAL A 72 -3.97 -1.67 -12.67
CA VAL A 72 -5.18 -1.42 -11.88
C VAL A 72 -4.97 -0.27 -10.91
N THR A 73 -6.04 0.45 -10.60
CA THR A 73 -6.04 1.55 -9.63
C THR A 73 -6.48 1.02 -8.26
N LEU A 74 -5.70 1.33 -7.24
CA LEU A 74 -5.98 0.98 -5.85
C LEU A 74 -6.76 2.10 -5.15
N GLU A 75 -7.36 1.79 -4.00
CA GLU A 75 -8.08 2.76 -3.16
C GLU A 75 -7.21 3.96 -2.74
N THR A 76 -5.89 3.82 -2.76
CA THR A 76 -4.94 4.91 -2.46
C THR A 76 -4.67 5.82 -3.67
N GLY A 77 -5.18 5.49 -4.86
CA GLY A 77 -4.87 6.15 -6.13
C GLY A 77 -3.57 5.67 -6.79
N ALA A 78 -2.84 4.75 -6.16
CA ALA A 78 -1.67 4.12 -6.77
C ALA A 78 -2.10 3.18 -7.91
N THR A 79 -1.37 3.20 -9.02
CA THR A 79 -1.56 2.26 -10.13
C THR A 79 -0.49 1.18 -10.07
N ILE A 80 -0.89 -0.10 -10.07
CA ILE A 80 0.04 -1.23 -10.06
C ILE A 80 -0.32 -2.27 -11.12
N ASN A 81 0.68 -3.03 -11.56
CA ASN A 81 0.49 -4.12 -12.52
C ASN A 81 0.09 -5.40 -11.78
N VAL A 82 -1.09 -5.91 -12.08
CA VAL A 82 -1.63 -7.14 -11.48
C VAL A 82 -2.01 -8.15 -12.56
N PRO A 83 -2.13 -9.44 -12.23
CA PRO A 83 -2.61 -10.42 -13.18
C PRO A 83 -4.02 -10.11 -13.72
N LEU A 84 -4.32 -10.57 -14.95
CA LEU A 84 -5.59 -10.33 -15.63
C LEU A 84 -6.84 -10.78 -14.85
N PHE A 85 -6.70 -11.75 -13.94
CA PHE A 85 -7.80 -12.32 -13.14
C PHE A 85 -8.26 -11.43 -11.97
N ILE A 86 -7.53 -10.37 -11.64
CA ILE A 86 -7.92 -9.43 -10.57
C ILE A 86 -9.03 -8.52 -11.09
N GLU A 87 -10.14 -8.39 -10.37
CA GLU A 87 -11.27 -7.55 -10.76
C GLU A 87 -11.43 -6.34 -9.85
N THR A 88 -12.25 -5.37 -10.29
CA THR A 88 -12.63 -4.25 -9.44
C THR A 88 -13.39 -4.77 -8.23
N GLY A 89 -12.97 -4.36 -7.04
CA GLY A 89 -13.55 -4.81 -5.77
C GLY A 89 -12.66 -5.80 -5.01
N ASP A 90 -11.69 -6.43 -5.68
CA ASP A 90 -10.77 -7.37 -5.05
C ASP A 90 -9.80 -6.69 -4.09
N ILE A 91 -9.47 -7.40 -3.01
CA ILE A 91 -8.42 -7.00 -2.07
C ILE A 91 -7.14 -7.71 -2.49
N ILE A 92 -6.09 -6.93 -2.74
CA ILE A 92 -4.78 -7.46 -3.11
C ILE A 92 -3.73 -6.99 -2.11
N GLU A 93 -2.80 -7.88 -1.82
CA GLU A 93 -1.61 -7.59 -1.03
C GLU A 93 -0.53 -7.03 -1.95
N VAL A 94 -0.05 -5.84 -1.62
CA VAL A 94 0.95 -5.09 -2.37
C VAL A 94 2.17 -4.88 -1.47
N ASN A 95 3.35 -5.05 -2.05
CA ASN A 95 4.60 -4.73 -1.38
C ASN A 95 4.79 -3.20 -1.38
N THR A 96 4.86 -2.55 -0.22
CA THR A 96 5.03 -1.09 -0.13
C THR A 96 6.46 -0.62 -0.42
N GLU A 97 7.44 -1.52 -0.38
CA GLU A 97 8.84 -1.21 -0.71
C GLU A 97 9.06 -1.22 -2.23
N THR A 98 8.51 -2.24 -2.93
CA THR A 98 8.70 -2.38 -4.39
C THR A 98 7.51 -1.89 -5.22
N GLY A 99 6.33 -1.71 -4.61
CA GLY A 99 5.09 -1.36 -5.32
C GLY A 99 4.48 -2.51 -6.12
N GLU A 100 4.93 -3.75 -5.89
CA GLU A 100 4.53 -4.92 -6.67
C GLU A 100 3.36 -5.67 -6.05
N TYR A 101 2.55 -6.29 -6.90
CA TYR A 101 1.54 -7.25 -6.50
C TYR A 101 2.19 -8.49 -5.87
N VAL A 102 1.76 -8.86 -4.67
CA VAL A 102 2.21 -10.07 -3.97
C VAL A 102 1.20 -11.20 -4.13
N ARG A 103 -0.06 -10.96 -3.75
CA ARG A 103 -1.14 -11.97 -3.81
C ARG A 103 -2.52 -11.33 -3.71
N ARG A 104 -3.56 -12.07 -4.09
CA ARG A 104 -4.96 -11.73 -3.79
C ARG A 104 -5.30 -12.21 -2.38
N VAL A 105 -6.00 -11.38 -1.62
CA VAL A 105 -6.57 -11.73 -0.32
C VAL A 105 -8.02 -12.09 -0.60
N GLU A 106 -8.36 -13.37 -0.43
CA GLU A 106 -9.76 -13.86 -0.43
C GLU A 106 -10.46 -13.57 0.90
#